data_AF-A0A2N2VST4-F1
#
_entry.id   AF-A0A2N2VST4-F1
#
_cell.length_a   1.000
_cell.length_b   1.000
_cell.length_c   1.000
_cell.angle_alpha   90.00
_cell.angle_beta   90.00
_cell.angle_gamma   90.00
#
_symmetry.space_group_name_H-M   'P 1'
#
loop_
_entity.id
_entity.type
_entity.pdbx_description
1 polymer ?
#
loop_
_entity_poly.entity_id
_entity_poly.type
_entity_poly.pdbx_seq_one_letter_code
_entity_poly.pdbx_strand_id
1 'polypeptide(L)'
;GSEGNHGEDVKELYYYLDSTPTHSYMKHLYKYPQAEYPYEELLKANQQRSKEEDEYELVDTGLFNDGRYFDVFTEYAKGGEDDILIKITIHNRGKEEAGISVLPTLWLRNLWSFGLINQKPAIYMGKKNKNYGQVKITHESLGGYNLYFQNPDHTLFTENETNSERIFGIPNASPFVKDAINDAVVAQQFDLFKDKNEGTKFSPVYELWIAGGGSHEIRLRLSKIALKSNPLLDEFDTIFNKRVTEADAFYNELCVEDSELKNIQRQAFAGMLWSKQYYNIDIPRWINGDPGQTTPPVSRKNGRNSEWFTLNNEDIISMPDKWEYPWYAAWDLAFHCIPL
;
A
#
# COMPACT_ATOMS: atom_id res chain seq x y z
N GLY A 1 -16.13 15.68 3.96
CA GLY A 1 -16.77 15.21 5.19
C GLY A 1 -17.13 16.34 6.12
N SER A 2 -17.71 16.00 7.28
CA SER A 2 -17.99 16.94 8.39
C SER A 2 -16.88 16.93 9.46
N GLU A 3 -15.78 16.25 9.18
CA GLU A 3 -14.70 15.99 10.15
C GLU A 3 -13.54 17.00 10.03
N GLY A 4 -13.48 17.77 8.95
CA GLY A 4 -12.56 18.90 8.75
C GLY A 4 -13.27 20.22 8.50
N ASN A 5 -12.57 21.34 8.67
CA ASN A 5 -13.09 22.68 8.43
C ASN A 5 -13.16 23.03 6.93
N HIS A 6 -12.32 22.46 6.07
CA HIS A 6 -12.45 22.57 4.61
C HIS A 6 -12.90 21.29 3.91
N GLY A 7 -12.96 20.15 4.60
CA GLY A 7 -13.47 18.92 4.00
C GLY A 7 -12.96 17.65 4.66
N GLU A 8 -12.77 16.62 3.86
CA GLU A 8 -11.97 15.47 4.24
C GLU A 8 -10.54 15.75 3.81
N ASP A 9 -9.58 15.60 4.73
CA ASP A 9 -8.16 15.70 4.41
C ASP A 9 -7.39 14.50 4.97
N VAL A 10 -6.41 14.05 4.19
CA VAL A 10 -5.55 12.96 4.57
C VAL A 10 -4.49 13.49 5.51
N LYS A 11 -4.71 13.29 6.82
CA LYS A 11 -3.77 13.78 7.84
C LYS A 11 -2.44 13.00 7.90
N GLU A 12 -1.96 12.46 6.78
CA GLU A 12 -0.77 11.63 6.62
C GLU A 12 0.32 12.37 5.83
N LEU A 13 1.59 12.14 6.16
CA LEU A 13 2.71 12.79 5.48
C LEU A 13 3.41 11.82 4.51
N TYR A 14 3.02 11.89 3.24
CA TYR A 14 3.65 11.14 2.17
C TYR A 14 4.04 11.99 0.96
N TYR A 15 5.07 11.55 0.26
CA TYR A 15 5.65 12.27 -0.87
C TYR A 15 6.02 11.31 -2.00
N TYR A 16 5.60 11.65 -3.21
CA TYR A 16 6.00 10.93 -4.42
C TYR A 16 7.26 11.56 -4.97
N LEU A 17 8.36 10.82 -4.87
CA LEU A 17 9.68 11.36 -5.18
C LEU A 17 10.12 11.02 -6.61
N ASP A 18 9.63 9.91 -7.15
CA ASP A 18 10.01 9.44 -8.48
C ASP A 18 9.02 8.43 -9.05
N SER A 19 8.81 8.44 -10.36
CA SER A 19 8.16 7.35 -11.11
C SER A 19 8.40 7.55 -12.59
N THR A 20 8.88 6.53 -13.32
CA THR A 20 8.86 6.59 -14.80
C THR A 20 7.44 6.31 -15.34
N PRO A 21 7.08 6.76 -16.56
CA PRO A 21 5.77 6.44 -17.16
C PRO A 21 5.49 4.94 -17.30
N THR A 22 6.55 4.14 -17.49
CA THR A 22 6.48 2.68 -17.57
C THR A 22 6.44 2.00 -16.19
N HIS A 23 6.54 2.79 -15.11
CA HIS A 23 6.67 2.33 -13.73
C HIS A 23 7.85 1.34 -13.57
N SER A 24 8.92 1.55 -14.34
CA SER A 24 10.15 0.75 -14.29
C SER A 24 11.02 1.08 -13.08
N TYR A 25 10.91 2.33 -12.60
CA TYR A 25 11.44 2.78 -11.31
C TYR A 25 10.38 3.65 -10.64
N MET A 26 10.20 3.50 -9.33
CA MET A 26 9.32 4.33 -8.52
C MET A 26 9.93 4.54 -7.13
N LYS A 27 9.76 5.74 -6.56
CA LYS A 27 10.21 6.08 -5.20
C LYS A 27 9.16 6.92 -4.48
N HIS A 28 8.85 6.50 -3.28
CA HIS A 28 7.89 7.15 -2.38
C HIS A 28 8.50 7.27 -0.98
N LEU A 29 8.12 8.32 -0.26
CA LEU A 29 8.50 8.57 1.13
C LEU A 29 7.25 8.69 1.98
N TYR A 30 7.22 8.01 3.11
CA TYR A 30 6.24 8.22 4.17
C TYR A 30 6.95 8.63 5.46
N LYS A 31 6.42 9.62 6.17
CA LYS A 31 6.94 10.08 7.46
C LYS A 31 6.09 9.49 8.58
N TYR A 32 6.67 8.59 9.36
CA TYR A 32 5.98 7.87 10.41
C TYR A 32 6.44 8.34 11.80
N PRO A 33 5.57 8.96 12.63
CA PRO A 33 5.95 9.40 13.96
C PRO A 33 6.33 8.22 14.87
N GLN A 34 7.27 8.44 15.80
CA GLN A 34 7.62 7.42 16.81
C GLN A 34 6.62 7.33 17.96
N ALA A 35 5.90 8.42 18.22
CA ALA A 35 4.86 8.47 19.23
C ALA A 35 3.51 8.04 18.64
N GLU A 36 2.53 7.83 19.52
CA GLU A 36 1.16 7.49 19.14
C GLU A 36 0.57 8.51 18.15
N TYR A 37 -0.17 8.00 17.18
CA TYR A 37 -0.80 8.83 16.16
C TYR A 37 -2.00 9.60 16.73
N PRO A 38 -2.12 10.92 16.54
CA PRO A 38 -3.02 11.77 17.32
C PRO A 38 -4.39 11.92 16.64
N TYR A 39 -5.03 10.79 16.27
CA TYR A 39 -6.29 10.80 15.49
C TYR A 39 -7.40 11.65 16.15
N GLU A 40 -7.62 11.44 17.45
CA GLU A 40 -8.66 12.14 18.22
C GLU A 40 -8.40 13.64 18.34
N GLU A 41 -7.13 14.05 18.44
CA GLU A 41 -6.75 15.46 18.51
C GLU A 41 -7.00 16.15 17.19
N LEU A 42 -6.56 15.55 16.08
CA LEU A 42 -6.76 16.05 14.72
C LEU A 42 -8.25 16.25 14.42
N LEU A 43 -9.09 15.27 14.76
CA LEU A 43 -10.53 15.34 14.53
C LEU A 43 -11.20 16.43 15.39
N LYS A 44 -10.92 16.47 16.70
CA LYS A 44 -11.54 17.46 17.60
C LYS A 44 -11.12 18.89 17.28
N ALA A 45 -9.84 19.11 16.97
CA ALA A 45 -9.35 20.44 16.63
C ALA A 45 -10.00 20.97 15.36
N ASN A 46 -10.05 20.15 14.29
CA ASN A 46 -10.62 20.58 13.02
C ASN A 46 -12.15 20.75 13.07
N GLN A 47 -12.87 19.97 13.88
CA GLN A 47 -14.31 20.18 14.10
C GLN A 47 -14.67 21.51 14.78
N GLN A 48 -13.72 22.10 15.51
CA GLN A 48 -13.93 23.36 16.23
C GLN A 48 -13.53 24.59 15.41
N ARG A 49 -12.83 24.39 14.29
CA ARG A 49 -12.38 25.49 13.42
C ARG A 49 -13.44 25.92 12.43
N SER A 50 -13.45 27.21 12.11
CA SER A 50 -14.29 27.76 11.06
C SER A 50 -13.66 27.57 9.67
N LYS A 51 -14.44 27.87 8.61
CA LYS A 51 -13.96 27.79 7.22
C LYS A 51 -12.92 28.85 6.88
N GLU A 52 -12.80 29.88 7.70
CA GLU A 52 -11.88 30.99 7.55
C GLU A 52 -10.54 30.74 8.24
N GLU A 53 -10.46 29.71 9.11
CA GLU A 53 -9.23 29.28 9.75
C GLU A 53 -8.49 28.26 8.88
N ASP A 54 -7.17 28.21 8.97
CA ASP A 54 -6.37 27.15 8.36
C ASP A 54 -6.72 25.79 8.98
N GLU A 55 -6.45 24.69 8.28
CA GLU A 55 -6.62 23.36 8.85
C GLU A 55 -5.58 23.10 9.97
N TYR A 56 -5.93 22.24 10.93
CA TYR A 56 -4.99 21.73 11.93
C TYR A 56 -4.35 20.45 11.41
N GLU A 57 -3.05 20.51 11.14
CA GLU A 57 -2.28 19.46 10.48
C GLU A 57 -1.49 18.60 11.45
N LEU A 58 -1.03 17.44 10.96
CA LEU A 58 -0.17 16.55 11.74
C LEU A 58 1.10 17.25 12.22
N VAL A 59 1.64 18.21 11.46
CA VAL A 59 2.82 19.00 11.86
C VAL A 59 2.54 19.94 13.03
N ASP A 60 1.30 20.37 13.23
CA ASP A 60 0.92 21.31 14.29
C ASP A 60 0.83 20.64 15.66
N THR A 61 0.65 19.32 15.70
CA THR A 61 0.60 18.49 16.93
C THR A 61 1.93 18.48 17.69
N GLY A 62 3.02 18.90 17.04
CA GLY A 62 4.37 18.90 17.58
C GLY A 62 5.07 17.54 17.57
N LEU A 63 4.46 16.49 17.00
CA LEU A 63 5.06 15.15 16.87
C LEU A 63 6.41 15.16 16.15
N PHE A 64 6.61 16.10 15.25
CA PHE A 64 7.81 16.23 14.43
C PHE A 64 8.86 17.20 15.00
N ASN A 65 8.52 18.00 16.02
CA ASN A 65 9.37 19.09 16.54
C ASN A 65 10.74 18.63 17.03
N ASP A 66 10.79 17.45 17.65
CA ASP A 66 12.01 16.87 18.21
C ASP A 66 12.73 15.92 17.23
N GLY A 67 12.27 15.84 15.98
CA GLY A 67 12.80 14.90 14.97
C GLY A 67 12.50 13.42 15.26
N ARG A 68 11.58 13.11 16.18
CA ARG A 68 11.22 11.75 16.59
C ARG A 68 10.25 11.07 15.62
N TYR A 69 10.75 10.78 14.43
CA TYR A 69 10.00 10.07 13.40
C TYR A 69 10.93 9.21 12.53
N PHE A 70 10.33 8.31 11.77
CA PHE A 70 11.00 7.53 10.74
C PHE A 70 10.68 8.10 9.36
N ASP A 71 11.69 8.30 8.52
CA ASP A 71 11.49 8.39 7.09
C ASP A 71 11.48 6.97 6.52
N VAL A 72 10.35 6.54 5.97
CA VAL A 72 10.17 5.23 5.35
C VAL A 72 10.13 5.40 3.83
N PHE A 73 11.26 5.15 3.17
CA PHE A 73 11.32 5.11 1.72
C PHE A 73 10.86 3.76 1.22
N THR A 74 9.97 3.75 0.23
CA THR A 74 9.59 2.56 -0.53
C THR A 74 9.95 2.79 -1.99
N GLU A 75 10.77 1.90 -2.53
CA GLU A 75 11.21 1.94 -3.92
C GLU A 75 10.85 0.65 -4.64
N TYR A 76 10.46 0.79 -5.90
CA TYR A 76 10.17 -0.32 -6.80
C TYR A 76 11.07 -0.23 -8.03
N ALA A 77 11.58 -1.37 -8.48
CA ALA A 77 12.35 -1.47 -9.72
C ALA A 77 11.92 -2.71 -10.50
N LYS A 78 11.63 -2.57 -11.81
CA LYS A 78 11.27 -3.71 -12.67
C LYS A 78 12.53 -4.39 -13.20
N GLY A 79 12.72 -5.66 -12.87
CA GLY A 79 13.64 -6.55 -13.59
C GLY A 79 13.07 -7.06 -14.91
N GLY A 80 11.74 -7.06 -15.03
CA GLY A 80 10.95 -7.42 -16.22
C GLY A 80 9.48 -7.05 -16.02
N GLU A 81 8.60 -7.47 -16.93
CA GLU A 81 7.15 -7.19 -16.83
C GLU A 81 6.52 -7.82 -15.58
N ASP A 82 6.83 -9.08 -15.32
CA ASP A 82 6.34 -9.86 -14.18
C ASP A 82 7.43 -10.09 -13.09
N ASP A 83 8.41 -9.18 -13.00
CA ASP A 83 9.53 -9.26 -12.05
C ASP A 83 9.81 -7.89 -11.40
N ILE A 84 9.42 -7.76 -10.13
CA ILE A 84 9.39 -6.51 -9.38
C ILE A 84 10.28 -6.65 -8.15
N LEU A 85 11.30 -5.81 -8.06
CA LEU A 85 12.17 -5.65 -6.90
C LEU A 85 11.60 -4.53 -6.02
N ILE A 86 11.62 -4.74 -4.70
CA ILE A 86 11.04 -3.85 -3.71
C ILE A 86 12.10 -3.60 -2.64
N LYS A 87 12.36 -2.32 -2.36
CA LYS A 87 13.33 -1.91 -1.35
C LYS A 87 12.65 -0.94 -0.39
N ILE A 88 12.69 -1.25 0.90
CA ILE A 88 12.14 -0.41 1.96
C ILE A 88 13.30 0.05 2.83
N THR A 89 13.57 1.35 2.87
CA THR A 89 14.64 1.92 3.69
C THR A 89 14.03 2.80 4.77
N ILE A 90 14.25 2.42 6.03
CA ILE A 90 13.76 3.14 7.19
C ILE A 90 14.91 3.91 7.80
N HIS A 91 14.81 5.23 7.88
CA HIS A 91 15.75 6.08 8.59
C HIS A 91 15.12 6.56 9.90
N ASN A 92 15.78 6.31 11.03
CA ASN A 92 15.42 6.94 12.29
C ASN A 92 15.99 8.37 12.30
N ARG A 93 15.11 9.38 12.23
CA ARG A 93 15.52 10.79 12.29
C ARG A 93 15.74 11.30 13.72
N GLY A 94 15.28 10.54 14.71
CA GLY A 94 15.48 10.82 16.11
C GLY A 94 16.93 10.63 16.54
N LYS A 95 17.25 11.16 17.71
CA LYS A 95 18.60 11.06 18.32
C LYS A 95 18.81 9.75 19.09
N GLU A 96 17.72 9.15 19.54
CA GLU A 96 17.72 7.91 20.33
C GLU A 96 17.31 6.72 19.47
N GLU A 97 17.69 5.52 19.91
CA GLU A 97 17.18 4.28 19.34
C GLU A 97 15.65 4.18 19.48
N ALA A 98 14.97 3.71 18.44
CA ALA A 98 13.53 3.54 18.43
C ALA A 98 13.12 2.27 17.69
N GLY A 99 12.04 1.64 18.16
CA GLY A 99 11.46 0.45 17.59
C GLY A 99 10.46 0.75 16.46
N ILE A 100 10.40 -0.13 15.46
CA ILE A 100 9.39 -0.10 14.39
C ILE A 100 9.09 -1.52 13.89
N SER A 101 7.80 -1.83 13.74
CA SER A 101 7.36 -3.05 13.06
C SER A 101 7.05 -2.73 11.60
N VAL A 102 7.68 -3.45 10.66
CA VAL A 102 7.47 -3.26 9.22
C VAL A 102 6.81 -4.50 8.63
N LEU A 103 5.68 -4.31 7.93
CA LEU A 103 4.84 -5.39 7.42
C LEU A 103 4.53 -5.24 5.92
N PRO A 104 5.48 -5.54 5.01
CA PRO A 104 5.17 -5.66 3.60
C PRO A 104 4.04 -6.68 3.43
N THR A 105 2.93 -6.29 2.82
CA THR A 105 1.72 -7.12 2.79
C THR A 105 1.41 -7.58 1.39
N LEU A 106 1.34 -8.89 1.21
CA LEU A 106 0.86 -9.54 0.00
C LEU A 106 -0.54 -10.09 0.26
N TRP A 107 -1.49 -9.82 -0.63
CA TRP A 107 -2.85 -10.33 -0.49
C TRP A 107 -3.48 -10.61 -1.85
N LEU A 108 -4.45 -11.51 -1.83
CA LEU A 108 -5.26 -11.89 -2.98
C LEU A 108 -6.66 -11.33 -2.79
N ARG A 109 -7.20 -10.70 -3.83
CA ARG A 109 -8.54 -10.10 -3.79
C ARG A 109 -9.57 -11.16 -3.50
N ASN A 110 -10.39 -10.93 -2.47
CA ASN A 110 -11.44 -11.86 -2.09
C ASN A 110 -12.58 -11.82 -3.10
N LEU A 111 -12.50 -12.76 -4.04
CA LEU A 111 -13.54 -13.04 -5.03
C LEU A 111 -14.24 -14.38 -4.74
N TRP A 112 -13.61 -15.26 -3.96
CA TRP A 112 -14.11 -16.61 -3.65
C TRP A 112 -15.30 -16.58 -2.69
N SER A 113 -15.31 -15.69 -1.68
CA SER A 113 -16.44 -15.54 -0.76
C SER A 113 -17.73 -15.12 -1.48
N PHE A 114 -17.61 -14.58 -2.69
CA PHE A 114 -18.71 -14.08 -3.52
C PHE A 114 -19.01 -14.98 -4.73
N GLY A 115 -18.34 -16.14 -4.85
CA GLY A 115 -18.55 -17.07 -5.97
C GLY A 115 -18.15 -16.52 -7.34
N LEU A 116 -17.29 -15.48 -7.38
CA LEU A 116 -16.85 -14.84 -8.62
C LEU A 116 -15.69 -15.58 -9.29
N ILE A 117 -15.09 -16.53 -8.58
CA ILE A 117 -14.07 -17.45 -9.08
C ILE A 117 -14.37 -18.86 -8.60
N ASN A 118 -13.98 -19.86 -9.38
CA ASN A 118 -14.24 -21.27 -9.07
C ASN A 118 -13.20 -21.85 -8.11
N GLN A 119 -11.95 -21.37 -8.20
CA GLN A 119 -10.84 -21.85 -7.38
C GLN A 119 -10.31 -20.74 -6.49
N LYS A 120 -10.29 -20.98 -5.18
CA LYS A 120 -9.69 -20.07 -4.21
C LYS A 120 -8.17 -20.00 -4.48
N PRO A 121 -7.61 -18.81 -4.77
CA PRO A 121 -6.18 -18.67 -4.93
C PRO A 121 -5.51 -18.78 -3.56
N ALA A 122 -4.20 -18.94 -3.53
CA ALA A 122 -3.51 -19.13 -2.25
C ALA A 122 -2.04 -18.73 -2.30
N ILE A 123 -1.54 -18.44 -1.11
CA ILE A 123 -0.15 -18.09 -0.80
C ILE A 123 0.34 -19.16 0.17
N TYR A 124 1.44 -19.82 -0.14
CA TYR A 124 2.00 -20.90 0.68
C TYR A 124 3.48 -20.63 0.98
N MET A 125 3.91 -21.00 2.18
CA MET A 125 5.32 -21.00 2.55
C MET A 125 6.11 -21.90 1.59
N GLY A 126 7.14 -21.32 0.97
CA GLY A 126 8.09 -22.00 0.11
C GLY A 126 9.38 -22.31 0.86
N LYS A 127 10.52 -22.09 0.19
CA LYS A 127 11.84 -22.29 0.81
C LYS A 127 12.11 -21.19 1.84
N LYS A 128 12.55 -21.56 3.04
CA LYS A 128 13.12 -20.66 4.04
C LYS A 128 14.50 -21.17 4.43
N ASN A 129 15.51 -20.31 4.37
CA ASN A 129 16.87 -20.61 4.83
C ASN A 129 17.41 -19.42 5.64
N LYS A 130 18.70 -19.47 6.01
CA LYS A 130 19.34 -18.42 6.83
C LYS A 130 19.54 -17.08 6.09
N ASN A 131 19.30 -17.00 4.78
CA ASN A 131 19.57 -15.82 3.98
C ASN A 131 18.29 -15.16 3.45
N TYR A 132 17.27 -15.96 3.12
CA TYR A 132 15.99 -15.46 2.60
C TYR A 132 14.85 -16.46 2.83
N GLY A 133 13.62 -15.94 2.80
CA GLY A 133 12.37 -16.69 2.71
C GLY A 133 11.70 -16.54 1.36
N GLN A 134 10.79 -17.46 1.05
CA GLN A 134 9.98 -17.47 -0.16
C GLN A 134 8.55 -17.87 0.19
N VAL A 135 7.56 -17.18 -0.37
CA VAL A 135 6.20 -17.70 -0.52
C VAL A 135 5.88 -17.90 -1.99
N LYS A 136 5.03 -18.88 -2.28
CA LYS A 136 4.51 -19.18 -3.61
C LYS A 136 3.04 -18.80 -3.68
N ILE A 137 2.64 -18.21 -4.79
CA ILE A 137 1.28 -17.77 -5.05
C ILE A 137 0.73 -18.64 -6.17
N THR A 138 -0.48 -19.13 -6.02
CA THR A 138 -1.24 -19.81 -7.07
C THR A 138 -2.53 -19.07 -7.34
N HIS A 139 -2.76 -18.70 -8.59
CA HIS A 139 -3.97 -18.04 -9.04
C HIS A 139 -4.41 -18.60 -10.38
N GLU A 140 -5.71 -18.84 -10.55
CA GLU A 140 -6.26 -19.50 -11.75
C GLU A 140 -5.95 -18.72 -13.04
N SER A 141 -6.24 -17.42 -13.09
CA SER A 141 -5.98 -16.58 -14.27
C SER A 141 -4.55 -16.03 -14.38
N LEU A 142 -3.97 -15.54 -13.27
CA LEU A 142 -2.62 -14.93 -13.27
C LEU A 142 -1.47 -15.95 -13.32
N GLY A 143 -1.75 -17.22 -13.00
CA GLY A 143 -0.75 -18.26 -12.87
C GLY A 143 0.00 -18.21 -11.54
N GLY A 144 1.24 -18.73 -11.54
CA GLY A 144 2.07 -18.84 -10.35
C GLY A 144 3.07 -17.70 -10.19
N TYR A 145 3.23 -17.20 -8.97
CA TYR A 145 4.23 -16.19 -8.61
C TYR A 145 5.03 -16.61 -7.38
N ASN A 146 6.18 -15.97 -7.17
CA ASN A 146 7.08 -16.19 -6.06
C ASN A 146 7.42 -14.84 -5.43
N LEU A 147 7.16 -14.66 -4.15
CA LEU A 147 7.67 -13.53 -3.40
C LEU A 147 8.86 -14.00 -2.55
N TYR A 148 10.02 -13.43 -2.80
CA TYR A 148 11.23 -13.61 -2.01
C TYR A 148 11.37 -12.43 -1.05
N PHE A 149 11.78 -12.70 0.19
CA PHE A 149 11.89 -11.69 1.24
C PHE A 149 13.08 -11.98 2.16
N GLN A 150 13.72 -10.92 2.64
CA GLN A 150 14.79 -11.01 3.64
C GLN A 150 14.26 -11.61 4.94
N ASN A 151 15.11 -12.28 5.73
CA ASN A 151 14.67 -13.00 6.92
C ASN A 151 13.85 -12.13 7.89
N PRO A 152 12.57 -12.48 8.14
CA PRO A 152 11.75 -11.77 9.09
C PRO A 152 11.77 -12.46 10.46
N ASP A 153 11.35 -11.74 11.49
CA ASP A 153 11.12 -12.27 12.84
C ASP A 153 9.92 -13.22 12.83
N HIS A 154 8.84 -12.82 12.15
CA HIS A 154 7.64 -13.64 11.99
C HIS A 154 7.18 -13.74 10.54
N THR A 155 6.50 -14.83 10.21
CA THR A 155 5.82 -15.03 8.93
C THR A 155 4.36 -15.32 9.20
N LEU A 156 3.48 -14.36 8.92
CA LEU A 156 2.07 -14.44 9.30
C LEU A 156 1.21 -14.64 8.07
N PHE A 157 0.28 -15.60 8.16
CA PHE A 157 -0.70 -15.90 7.11
C PHE A 157 -2.11 -15.79 7.67
N THR A 158 -2.99 -15.16 6.92
CA THR A 158 -4.44 -15.15 7.18
C THR A 158 -5.21 -15.32 5.89
N GLU A 159 -6.53 -15.36 6.02
CA GLU A 159 -7.41 -15.15 4.89
C GLU A 159 -7.68 -13.65 4.69
N ASN A 160 -7.84 -13.20 3.45
CA ASN A 160 -8.36 -11.88 3.13
C ASN A 160 -9.89 -11.83 3.27
N GLU A 161 -10.40 -12.36 4.38
CA GLU A 161 -11.83 -12.49 4.67
C GLU A 161 -12.26 -11.46 5.71
N THR A 162 -13.52 -11.02 5.61
CA THR A 162 -14.10 -10.04 6.54
C THR A 162 -14.19 -10.63 7.94
N ASN A 163 -13.81 -9.82 8.94
CA ASN A 163 -14.05 -10.15 10.34
C ASN A 163 -15.53 -9.97 10.64
N SER A 164 -16.31 -11.03 10.43
CA SER A 164 -17.75 -11.05 10.60
C SER A 164 -18.16 -10.89 12.06
N GLU A 165 -17.32 -11.30 13.00
CA GLU A 165 -17.59 -11.15 14.43
C GLU A 165 -17.55 -9.69 14.82
N ARG A 166 -16.49 -8.97 14.42
CA ARG A 166 -16.33 -7.53 14.69
C ARG A 166 -17.39 -6.68 13.97
N ILE A 167 -17.71 -7.00 12.71
CA ILE A 167 -18.57 -6.15 11.87
C ILE A 167 -20.06 -6.49 12.01
N PHE A 168 -20.41 -7.78 12.12
CA PHE A 168 -21.79 -8.25 12.09
C PHE A 168 -22.23 -8.95 13.37
N GLY A 169 -21.33 -9.17 14.35
CA GLY A 169 -21.63 -9.95 15.56
C GLY A 169 -21.83 -11.44 15.28
N ILE A 170 -21.37 -11.94 14.14
CA ILE A 170 -21.51 -13.34 13.72
C ILE A 170 -20.17 -14.05 13.91
N PRO A 171 -20.12 -15.22 14.58
CA PRO A 171 -18.86 -15.93 14.79
C PRO A 171 -18.08 -16.14 13.48
N ASN A 172 -16.78 -15.87 13.52
CA ASN A 172 -15.90 -16.11 12.39
C ASN A 172 -15.77 -17.62 12.11
N ALA A 173 -15.72 -18.01 10.84
CA ALA A 173 -15.50 -19.41 10.46
C ALA A 173 -14.10 -19.92 10.83
N SER A 174 -13.16 -18.99 11.01
CA SER A 174 -11.75 -19.23 11.35
C SER A 174 -11.21 -18.02 12.11
N PRO A 175 -10.28 -18.20 13.06
CA PRO A 175 -9.62 -17.08 13.71
C PRO A 175 -8.67 -16.30 12.76
N PHE A 176 -8.33 -16.85 11.60
CA PHE A 176 -7.40 -16.25 10.63
C PHE A 176 -8.08 -15.26 9.67
N VAL A 177 -8.81 -14.29 10.21
CA VAL A 177 -9.43 -13.17 9.46
C VAL A 177 -8.41 -12.08 9.11
N LYS A 178 -8.76 -11.15 8.21
CA LYS A 178 -7.79 -10.23 7.57
C LYS A 178 -7.04 -9.30 8.52
N ASP A 179 -7.62 -9.01 9.67
CA ASP A 179 -7.12 -8.13 10.73
C ASP A 179 -6.37 -8.90 11.84
N ALA A 180 -6.36 -10.23 11.82
CA ALA A 180 -5.64 -11.03 12.82
C ALA A 180 -4.11 -10.78 12.80
N ILE A 181 -3.54 -10.41 11.65
CA ILE A 181 -2.13 -9.97 11.56
C ILE A 181 -1.90 -8.70 12.38
N ASN A 182 -2.78 -7.71 12.25
CA ASN A 182 -2.69 -6.45 12.99
C ASN A 182 -2.78 -6.72 14.50
N ASP A 183 -3.79 -7.47 14.90
CA ASP A 183 -4.08 -7.73 16.31
C ASP A 183 -2.90 -8.50 16.96
N ALA A 184 -2.26 -9.43 16.24
CA ALA A 184 -1.08 -10.14 16.69
C ALA A 184 0.13 -9.24 16.93
N VAL A 185 0.39 -8.29 16.01
CA VAL A 185 1.53 -7.37 16.10
C VAL A 185 1.34 -6.37 17.24
N VAL A 186 0.15 -5.78 17.34
CA VAL A 186 -0.19 -4.82 18.40
C VAL A 186 -0.16 -5.50 19.77
N ALA A 187 -0.69 -6.72 19.89
CA ALA A 187 -0.70 -7.47 21.13
C ALA A 187 0.62 -8.21 21.42
N GLN A 188 1.58 -8.22 20.48
CA GLN A 188 2.82 -8.99 20.56
C GLN A 188 2.58 -10.49 20.83
N GLN A 189 1.56 -11.05 20.16
CA GLN A 189 1.08 -12.43 20.35
C GLN A 189 1.00 -13.19 19.02
N PHE A 190 1.99 -14.05 18.78
CA PHE A 190 2.14 -14.75 17.50
C PHE A 190 1.82 -16.25 17.55
N ASP A 191 1.44 -16.79 18.71
CA ASP A 191 1.23 -18.24 18.92
C ASP A 191 0.19 -18.82 17.98
N LEU A 192 -0.87 -18.06 17.66
CA LEU A 192 -1.91 -18.45 16.72
C LEU A 192 -1.35 -18.82 15.33
N PHE A 193 -0.20 -18.26 14.94
CA PHE A 193 0.37 -18.38 13.60
C PHE A 193 1.48 -19.43 13.49
N LYS A 194 1.92 -20.03 14.60
CA LYS A 194 3.13 -20.87 14.66
C LYS A 194 3.17 -21.99 13.60
N ASP A 195 2.03 -22.64 13.38
CA ASP A 195 1.88 -23.75 12.43
C ASP A 195 1.12 -23.34 11.15
N LYS A 196 0.79 -22.05 10.99
CA LYS A 196 0.07 -21.54 9.81
C LYS A 196 1.08 -21.17 8.72
N ASN A 197 1.04 -21.91 7.62
CA ASN A 197 1.99 -21.79 6.51
C ASN A 197 1.33 -21.45 5.16
N GLU A 198 0.04 -21.12 5.17
CA GLU A 198 -0.73 -20.83 3.98
C GLU A 198 -1.89 -19.87 4.26
N GLY A 199 -2.38 -19.19 3.24
CA GLY A 199 -3.58 -18.34 3.31
C GLY A 199 -3.79 -17.54 2.03
N THR A 200 -4.60 -16.49 2.09
CA THR A 200 -4.80 -15.54 0.98
C THR A 200 -4.26 -14.15 1.26
N LYS A 201 -3.71 -13.95 2.47
CA LYS A 201 -2.97 -12.76 2.89
C LYS A 201 -1.73 -13.21 3.66
N PHE A 202 -0.61 -12.56 3.40
CA PHE A 202 0.69 -12.90 3.96
C PHE A 202 1.48 -11.63 4.28
N SER A 203 2.21 -11.64 5.40
CA SER A 203 3.21 -10.63 5.70
C SER A 203 4.43 -11.25 6.41
N PRO A 204 5.66 -11.02 5.91
CA PRO A 204 6.86 -11.14 6.72
C PRO A 204 6.94 -9.92 7.64
N VAL A 205 7.01 -10.14 8.96
CA VAL A 205 7.08 -9.08 9.97
C VAL A 205 8.53 -8.89 10.40
N TYR A 206 9.00 -7.66 10.28
CA TYR A 206 10.31 -7.24 10.75
C TYR A 206 10.14 -6.37 11.98
N GLU A 207 10.70 -6.78 13.11
CA GLU A 207 10.72 -6.03 14.36
C GLU A 207 12.10 -5.40 14.54
N LEU A 208 12.20 -4.13 14.19
CA LEU A 208 13.47 -3.43 14.07
C LEU A 208 13.67 -2.47 15.24
N TRP A 209 14.89 -2.43 15.75
CA TRP A 209 15.39 -1.36 16.62
C TRP A 209 16.49 -0.63 15.86
N ILE A 210 16.25 0.64 15.54
CA ILE A 210 17.15 1.44 14.70
C ILE A 210 17.75 2.54 15.56
N ALA A 211 19.08 2.54 15.70
CA ALA A 211 19.81 3.58 16.40
C ALA A 211 19.46 4.98 15.88
N GLY A 212 19.55 6.00 16.73
CA GLY A 212 19.32 7.39 16.34
C GLY A 212 20.21 7.83 15.17
N GLY A 213 19.62 8.47 14.17
CA GLY A 213 20.30 8.81 12.90
C GLY A 213 20.65 7.62 12.00
N GLY A 214 20.41 6.39 12.45
CA GLY A 214 20.69 5.16 11.71
C GLY A 214 19.60 4.83 10.69
N SER A 215 19.83 3.73 9.96
CA SER A 215 18.87 3.22 8.98
C SER A 215 18.91 1.72 8.84
N HIS A 216 17.81 1.13 8.38
CA HIS A 216 17.70 -0.28 8.04
C HIS A 216 17.06 -0.45 6.66
N GLU A 217 17.57 -1.39 5.87
CA GLU A 217 17.07 -1.71 4.53
C GLU A 217 16.47 -3.12 4.50
N ILE A 218 15.28 -3.25 3.92
CA ILE A 218 14.58 -4.51 3.69
C ILE A 218 14.41 -4.69 2.19
N ARG A 219 14.77 -5.89 1.69
CA ARG A 219 14.63 -6.26 0.28
C ARG A 219 13.59 -7.36 0.08
N LEU A 220 12.74 -7.19 -0.93
CA LEU A 220 11.81 -8.20 -1.43
C LEU A 220 11.85 -8.26 -2.96
N ARG A 221 11.48 -9.39 -3.56
CA ARG A 221 11.32 -9.53 -5.01
C ARG A 221 10.14 -10.42 -5.35
N LEU A 222 9.18 -9.90 -6.10
CA LEU A 222 8.04 -10.64 -6.65
C LEU A 222 8.37 -11.03 -8.08
N SER A 223 8.36 -12.33 -8.39
CA SER A 223 8.69 -12.83 -9.72
C SER A 223 7.80 -14.00 -10.13
N LYS A 224 7.31 -13.97 -11.36
CA LYS A 224 6.58 -15.10 -11.95
C LYS A 224 7.51 -16.29 -12.21
N ILE A 225 8.76 -16.03 -12.57
CA ILE A 225 9.78 -17.07 -12.77
C ILE A 225 10.40 -17.43 -11.42
N ALA A 226 10.45 -18.72 -11.10
CA ALA A 226 11.14 -19.19 -9.91
C ALA A 226 12.66 -19.05 -10.07
N LEU A 227 13.28 -18.25 -9.20
CA LEU A 227 14.72 -18.02 -9.13
C LEU A 227 15.41 -19.10 -8.28
N LYS A 228 16.57 -19.56 -8.75
CA LYS A 228 17.31 -20.71 -8.17
C LYS A 228 18.24 -20.31 -7.01
N SER A 229 18.82 -19.12 -7.07
CA SER A 229 19.71 -18.53 -6.07
C SER A 229 18.99 -17.48 -5.22
N ASN A 230 19.66 -16.96 -4.19
CA ASN A 230 19.15 -15.83 -3.40
C ASN A 230 19.03 -14.59 -4.31
N PRO A 231 17.81 -14.08 -4.58
CA PRO A 231 17.61 -13.00 -5.54
C PRO A 231 17.72 -11.59 -4.93
N LEU A 232 18.15 -11.50 -3.66
CA LEU A 232 18.25 -10.26 -2.89
C LEU A 232 19.70 -9.75 -2.74
N LEU A 233 20.66 -10.38 -3.44
CA LEU A 233 22.09 -10.06 -3.44
C LEU A 233 22.46 -9.08 -4.58
N ASP A 234 23.71 -9.02 -5.02
CA ASP A 234 24.27 -8.01 -5.94
C ASP A 234 23.51 -7.79 -7.27
N GLU A 235 22.84 -8.83 -7.81
CA GLU A 235 21.98 -8.67 -8.99
C GLU A 235 20.80 -7.71 -8.70
N PHE A 236 20.28 -7.73 -7.47
CA PHE A 236 19.24 -6.82 -7.00
C PHE A 236 19.68 -5.36 -7.14
N ASP A 237 20.87 -5.03 -6.62
CA ASP A 237 21.43 -3.68 -6.69
C ASP A 237 21.76 -3.28 -8.14
N THR A 238 22.24 -4.23 -8.94
CA THR A 238 22.51 -4.01 -10.37
C THR A 238 21.25 -3.59 -11.13
N ILE A 239 20.14 -4.31 -10.92
CA ILE A 239 18.85 -3.98 -11.55
C ILE A 239 18.34 -2.64 -11.03
N PHE A 240 18.39 -2.40 -9.71
CA PHE A 240 17.95 -1.15 -9.10
C PHE A 240 18.71 0.06 -9.67
N ASN A 241 20.05 0.01 -9.65
CA ASN A 241 20.89 1.10 -10.16
C ASN A 241 20.66 1.34 -11.66
N LYS A 242 20.43 0.27 -12.43
CA LYS A 242 20.06 0.40 -13.85
C LYS A 242 18.74 1.15 -14.02
N ARG A 243 17.70 0.79 -13.27
CA ARG A 243 16.38 1.44 -13.34
C ARG A 243 16.43 2.91 -12.88
N VAL A 244 17.23 3.23 -11.86
CA VAL A 244 17.50 4.62 -11.44
C VAL A 244 18.19 5.41 -12.56
N THR A 245 19.26 4.85 -13.14
CA THR A 245 20.01 5.51 -14.23
C THR A 245 19.12 5.78 -15.45
N GLU A 246 18.25 4.84 -15.81
CA GLU A 246 17.29 5.00 -16.89
C GLU A 246 16.24 6.06 -16.57
N ALA A 247 15.74 6.14 -15.33
CA ALA A 247 14.84 7.19 -14.90
C ALA A 247 15.51 8.57 -14.96
N ASP A 248 16.76 8.67 -14.50
CA ASP A 248 17.55 9.90 -14.59
C ASP A 248 17.76 10.31 -16.06
N ALA A 249 18.12 9.37 -16.94
CA ALA A 249 18.26 9.64 -18.37
C ALA A 249 16.96 10.16 -18.99
N PHE A 250 15.82 9.52 -18.71
CA PHE A 250 14.51 9.95 -19.19
C PHE A 250 14.18 11.38 -18.76
N TYR A 251 14.32 11.69 -17.47
CA TYR A 251 14.03 13.03 -16.97
C TYR A 251 15.08 14.07 -17.39
N ASN A 252 16.32 13.67 -17.69
CA ASN A 252 17.31 14.59 -18.24
C ASN A 252 16.92 15.12 -19.63
N GLU A 253 16.16 14.37 -20.43
CA GLU A 253 15.70 14.79 -21.77
C GLU A 253 14.52 15.76 -21.74
N LEU A 254 13.70 15.74 -20.69
CA LEU A 254 12.47 16.54 -20.60
C LEU A 254 12.68 17.96 -20.04
N CYS A 255 13.84 18.25 -19.45
CA CYS A 255 13.94 19.30 -18.43
C CYS A 255 14.62 20.62 -18.83
N VAL A 256 14.26 21.63 -18.04
CA VAL A 256 14.83 22.98 -17.88
C VAL A 256 16.24 22.91 -17.26
N GLU A 257 17.11 23.90 -17.53
CA GLU A 257 18.49 23.93 -17.04
C GLU A 257 18.61 24.03 -15.50
N ASP A 258 17.60 24.61 -14.83
CA ASP A 258 17.59 24.78 -13.38
C ASP A 258 17.30 23.46 -12.63
N SER A 259 18.18 23.11 -11.68
CA SER A 259 18.11 21.84 -10.95
C SER A 259 16.94 21.73 -9.99
N GLU A 260 16.48 22.84 -9.41
CA GLU A 260 15.36 22.84 -8.46
C GLU A 260 14.05 22.65 -9.21
N LEU A 261 13.83 23.42 -10.27
CA LEU A 261 12.67 23.29 -11.14
C LEU A 261 12.58 21.90 -11.77
N LYS A 262 13.73 21.33 -12.14
CA LYS A 262 13.82 19.94 -12.63
C LYS A 262 13.34 18.93 -11.60
N ASN A 263 13.75 19.08 -10.34
CA ASN A 263 13.29 18.20 -9.27
C ASN A 263 11.78 18.37 -8.99
N ILE A 264 11.28 19.62 -8.96
CA ILE A 264 9.84 19.91 -8.80
C ILE A 264 9.03 19.25 -9.93
N GLN A 265 9.46 19.41 -11.18
CA GLN A 265 8.79 18.82 -12.34
C GLN A 265 8.76 17.28 -12.25
N ARG A 266 9.88 16.64 -11.91
CA ARG A 266 9.97 15.18 -11.74
C ARG A 266 8.99 14.68 -10.67
N GLN A 267 8.91 15.36 -9.53
CA GLN A 267 7.99 15.01 -8.45
C GLN A 267 6.53 15.25 -8.83
N ALA A 268 6.22 16.29 -9.61
CA ALA A 268 4.88 16.51 -10.14
C ALA A 268 4.42 15.37 -11.05
N PHE A 269 5.29 14.91 -11.97
CA PHE A 269 5.00 13.72 -12.79
C PHE A 269 4.88 12.45 -11.95
N ALA A 270 5.74 12.27 -10.95
CA ALA A 270 5.64 11.16 -10.02
C ALA A 270 4.28 11.16 -9.30
N GLY A 271 3.79 12.32 -8.85
CA GLY A 271 2.48 12.46 -8.22
C GLY A 271 1.33 11.98 -9.10
N MET A 272 1.34 12.35 -10.38
CA MET A 272 0.35 11.88 -11.36
C MET A 272 0.41 10.36 -11.56
N LEU A 273 1.63 9.81 -11.68
CA LEU A 273 1.86 8.40 -11.96
C LEU A 273 1.52 7.49 -10.78
N TRP A 274 1.86 7.91 -9.55
CA TRP A 274 1.50 7.19 -8.34
C TRP A 274 0.00 7.29 -7.98
N SER A 275 -0.72 8.25 -8.56
CA SER A 275 -2.17 8.39 -8.39
C SER A 275 -3.00 7.53 -9.37
N LYS A 276 -2.33 6.71 -10.20
CA LYS A 276 -3.00 5.65 -10.95
C LYS A 276 -3.43 4.53 -10.01
N GLN A 277 -4.71 4.18 -10.02
CA GLN A 277 -5.29 3.13 -9.20
C GLN A 277 -5.97 2.07 -10.06
N TYR A 278 -5.88 0.80 -9.66
CA TYR A 278 -6.82 -0.19 -10.15
C TYR A 278 -8.20 0.13 -9.56
N TYR A 279 -9.12 0.52 -10.44
CA TYR A 279 -10.46 0.95 -10.07
C TYR A 279 -11.48 -0.10 -10.54
N ASN A 280 -12.05 -0.82 -9.58
CA ASN A 280 -13.09 -1.82 -9.85
C ASN A 280 -14.41 -1.41 -9.20
N ILE A 281 -15.42 -1.13 -10.03
CA ILE A 281 -16.77 -0.81 -9.57
C ILE A 281 -17.77 -1.45 -10.53
N ASP A 282 -18.72 -2.19 -9.98
CA ASP A 282 -19.88 -2.73 -10.70
C ASP A 282 -21.13 -2.15 -10.04
N ILE A 283 -21.67 -1.06 -10.60
CA ILE A 283 -22.81 -0.37 -10.01
C ILE A 283 -24.05 -1.28 -9.93
N PRO A 284 -24.41 -2.04 -10.97
CA PRO A 284 -25.51 -3.01 -10.87
C PRO A 284 -25.35 -3.99 -9.72
N ARG A 285 -24.16 -4.56 -9.53
CA ARG A 285 -23.88 -5.46 -8.41
C ARG A 285 -23.89 -4.74 -7.07
N TRP A 286 -23.32 -3.53 -6.99
CA TRP A 286 -23.37 -2.70 -5.79
C TRP A 286 -24.81 -2.44 -5.33
N ILE A 287 -25.69 -2.00 -6.24
CA ILE A 287 -27.09 -1.67 -5.93
C ILE A 287 -27.89 -2.91 -5.50
N ASN A 288 -27.73 -4.03 -6.21
CA ASN A 288 -28.54 -5.24 -5.99
C ASN A 288 -27.96 -6.17 -4.91
N GLY A 289 -26.67 -6.07 -4.63
CA GLY A 289 -25.93 -6.97 -3.76
C GLY A 289 -25.35 -8.18 -4.49
N ASP A 290 -24.35 -8.80 -3.87
CA ASP A 290 -23.75 -10.03 -4.35
C ASP A 290 -24.69 -11.23 -4.13
N PRO A 291 -24.85 -12.13 -5.12
CA PRO A 291 -25.66 -13.34 -4.95
C PRO A 291 -25.23 -14.18 -3.74
N GLY A 292 -26.20 -14.63 -2.95
CA GLY A 292 -25.94 -15.46 -1.76
C GLY A 292 -25.42 -14.71 -0.53
N GLN A 293 -25.28 -13.38 -0.60
CA GLN A 293 -24.94 -12.52 0.54
C GLN A 293 -26.16 -11.86 1.17
N THR A 294 -25.98 -11.25 2.33
CA THR A 294 -27.01 -10.45 3.00
C THR A 294 -27.50 -9.32 2.08
N THR A 295 -28.82 -9.15 1.99
CA THR A 295 -29.40 -8.08 1.17
C THR A 295 -28.90 -6.71 1.62
N PRO A 296 -28.39 -5.86 0.70
CA PRO A 296 -27.97 -4.50 1.04
C PRO A 296 -29.11 -3.65 1.61
N PRO A 297 -28.81 -2.61 2.41
CA PRO A 297 -29.81 -1.66 2.90
C PRO A 297 -30.62 -1.03 1.76
N VAL A 298 -31.93 -0.90 1.94
CA VAL A 298 -32.85 -0.31 0.93
C VAL A 298 -32.45 1.10 0.52
N SER A 299 -31.84 1.87 1.44
CA SER A 299 -31.33 3.23 1.18
C SER A 299 -30.33 3.29 0.02
N ARG A 300 -29.60 2.20 -0.28
CA ARG A 300 -28.64 2.14 -1.38
C ARG A 300 -29.28 2.42 -2.75
N LYS A 301 -30.57 2.09 -2.92
CA LYS A 301 -31.31 2.33 -4.17
C LYS A 301 -31.56 3.82 -4.45
N ASN A 302 -31.37 4.69 -3.47
CA ASN A 302 -31.58 6.13 -3.58
C ASN A 302 -30.29 6.92 -3.29
N GLY A 303 -29.14 6.25 -3.21
CA GLY A 303 -27.85 6.88 -2.96
C GLY A 303 -27.23 7.52 -4.20
N ARG A 304 -26.05 8.12 -4.03
CA ARG A 304 -25.23 8.61 -5.14
C ARG A 304 -25.04 7.49 -6.18
N ASN A 305 -25.20 7.82 -7.46
CA ASN A 305 -25.05 6.92 -8.62
C ASN A 305 -26.16 5.85 -8.77
N SER A 306 -27.32 5.98 -8.10
CA SER A 306 -28.43 5.02 -8.20
C SER A 306 -28.97 4.83 -9.62
N GLU A 307 -28.73 5.79 -10.52
CA GLU A 307 -29.20 5.76 -11.91
C GLU A 307 -28.16 5.20 -12.90
N TRP A 308 -26.98 4.79 -12.43
CA TRP A 308 -25.92 4.27 -13.30
C TRP A 308 -26.07 2.76 -13.55
N PHE A 309 -27.18 2.38 -14.20
CA PHE A 309 -27.63 0.99 -14.34
C PHE A 309 -26.71 0.07 -15.16
N THR A 310 -25.68 0.59 -15.81
CA THR A 310 -24.79 -0.18 -16.69
C THR A 310 -23.31 0.11 -16.46
N LEU A 311 -22.96 0.96 -15.49
CA LEU A 311 -21.56 1.32 -15.27
C LEU A 311 -20.82 0.16 -14.60
N ASN A 312 -19.78 -0.32 -15.29
CA ASN A 312 -18.82 -1.27 -14.78
C ASN A 312 -17.40 -0.79 -15.18
N ASN A 313 -16.50 -0.70 -14.22
CA ASN A 313 -15.08 -0.44 -14.46
C ASN A 313 -14.24 -1.56 -13.86
N GLU A 314 -13.17 -1.91 -14.57
CA GLU A 314 -12.12 -2.82 -14.15
C GLU A 314 -10.83 -2.45 -14.89
N ASP A 315 -10.23 -1.32 -14.51
CA ASP A 315 -9.06 -0.78 -15.23
C ASP A 315 -8.13 0.00 -14.30
N ILE A 316 -6.92 0.33 -14.78
CA ILE A 316 -5.99 1.24 -14.11
C ILE A 316 -6.28 2.66 -14.60
N ILE A 317 -6.80 3.49 -13.71
CA ILE A 317 -7.27 4.84 -14.03
C ILE A 317 -6.52 5.85 -13.17
N SER A 318 -6.13 6.99 -13.75
CA SER A 318 -5.52 8.11 -13.01
C SER A 318 -6.59 8.86 -12.22
N MET A 319 -6.41 8.97 -10.90
CA MET A 319 -7.27 9.74 -10.01
C MET A 319 -6.74 11.18 -9.86
N PRO A 320 -7.60 12.19 -9.67
CA PRO A 320 -7.16 13.55 -9.32
C PRO A 320 -6.34 13.57 -8.03
N ASP A 321 -6.77 12.81 -7.04
CA ASP A 321 -6.01 12.46 -5.85
C ASP A 321 -6.36 11.02 -5.42
N LYS A 322 -5.40 10.28 -4.85
CA LYS A 322 -5.62 8.87 -4.49
C LYS A 322 -6.50 8.67 -3.25
N TRP A 323 -6.68 9.69 -2.41
CA TRP A 323 -7.33 9.60 -1.11
C TRP A 323 -8.58 10.47 -1.02
N GLU A 324 -8.49 11.76 -1.34
CA GLU A 324 -9.59 12.72 -1.24
C GLU A 324 -10.59 12.51 -2.39
N TYR A 325 -10.06 12.23 -3.59
CA TYR A 325 -10.84 11.96 -4.79
C TYR A 325 -10.53 10.58 -5.36
N PRO A 326 -10.78 9.47 -4.62
CA PRO A 326 -10.48 8.11 -5.04
C PRO A 326 -11.54 7.61 -6.04
N TRP A 327 -11.98 8.48 -6.94
CA TRP A 327 -12.86 8.22 -8.06
C TRP A 327 -12.37 9.02 -9.26
N TYR A 328 -12.51 8.47 -10.46
CA TYR A 328 -12.14 9.21 -11.66
C TYR A 328 -13.17 10.30 -11.95
N ALA A 329 -12.68 11.47 -12.33
CA ALA A 329 -13.50 12.52 -12.88
C ALA A 329 -13.16 12.66 -14.38
N ALA A 330 -14.18 12.51 -15.21
CA ALA A 330 -13.99 12.33 -16.66
C ALA A 330 -13.32 13.55 -17.33
N TRP A 331 -13.53 14.75 -16.78
CA TRP A 331 -12.92 15.97 -17.31
C TRP A 331 -11.43 16.05 -16.93
N ASP A 332 -11.05 15.71 -15.70
CA ASP A 332 -9.66 15.64 -15.23
C ASP A 332 -8.84 14.66 -16.07
N LEU A 333 -9.41 13.50 -16.42
CA LEU A 333 -8.74 12.50 -17.25
C LEU A 333 -8.24 13.07 -18.59
N ALA A 334 -8.99 13.98 -19.21
CA ALA A 334 -8.55 14.62 -20.45
C ALA A 334 -7.27 15.44 -20.24
N PHE A 335 -7.13 16.09 -19.09
CA PHE A 335 -5.91 16.81 -18.72
C PHE A 335 -4.80 15.87 -18.28
N HIS A 336 -5.11 14.77 -17.60
CA HIS A 336 -4.12 13.78 -17.17
C HIS A 336 -3.44 13.08 -18.35
N CYS A 337 -4.17 12.87 -19.46
CA CYS A 337 -3.62 12.24 -20.67
C CYS A 337 -2.62 13.12 -21.45
N ILE A 338 -2.50 14.41 -21.13
CA ILE A 338 -1.52 15.30 -21.76
C ILE A 338 -0.10 15.05 -21.23
N PRO A 339 0.15 15.02 -19.91
CA PRO A 339 1.46 14.75 -19.33
C PRO A 339 1.82 13.28 -19.13
N LEU A 340 0.85 12.35 -19.13
CA LEU A 340 1.05 10.93 -18.75
C LEU A 340 1.62 10.04 -19.85
#